data_AF-A0A6S7B8A0-F1
#
_entry.id   AF-A0A6S7B8A0-F1
#
_cell.length_a   1.000
_cell.length_b   1.000
_cell.length_c   1.000
_cell.angle_alpha   90.00
_cell.angle_beta   90.00
_cell.angle_gamma   90.00
#
_symmetry.space_group_name_H-M   'P 1'
#
loop_
_entity.id
_entity.type
_entity.pdbx_description
1 polymer ?
#
loop_
_entity_poly.entity_id
_entity_poly.type
_entity_poly.pdbx_seq_one_letter_code
_entity_poly.pdbx_strand_id
1 'polypeptide(L)' 'MILDPELVVLIHDFILDREPGVKGMTKGALEGALGRIESRRHYEKSQRRV' A
#
# COMPACT_ATOMS: atom_id res chain seq x y z
N MET A 1 11.53 -2.87 7.52
CA MET A 1 10.53 -1.81 7.26
C MET A 1 9.16 -2.43 7.08
N ILE A 2 8.16 -2.06 7.88
CA ILE A 2 6.75 -2.42 7.68
C ILE A 2 6.13 -1.26 6.89
N LEU A 3 5.36 -1.55 5.85
CA LEU A 3 4.64 -0.53 5.10
C LEU A 3 3.29 -0.37 5.78
N ASP A 4 3.02 0.79 6.35
CA ASP A 4 1.70 1.12 6.88
C ASP A 4 0.77 1.46 5.70
N PRO A 5 -0.26 0.65 5.42
CA PRO A 5 -1.13 0.86 4.27
C PRO A 5 -1.91 2.18 4.36
N GLU A 6 -2.30 2.60 5.56
CA GLU A 6 -3.04 3.85 5.76
C GLU A 6 -2.17 5.06 5.41
N LEU A 7 -0.89 5.03 5.83
CA LEU A 7 0.07 6.08 5.51
C LEU A 7 0.32 6.19 4.00
N VAL A 8 0.43 5.07 3.29
CA VAL A 8 0.66 5.06 1.83
C VAL A 8 -0.54 5.66 1.09
N VAL A 9 -1.75 5.31 1.50
CA VAL A 9 -2.99 5.87 0.95
C VAL A 9 -3.11 7.36 1.23
N LEU A 10 -2.74 7.80 2.43
CA LEU A 10 -2.78 9.21 2.82
C LEU A 10 -1.79 10.05 2.00
N ILE A 11 -0.57 9.53 1.75
CA ILE A 11 0.41 10.17 0.86
C ILE A 11 -0.09 10.22 -0.58
N HIS A 12 -0.70 9.13 -1.08
CA HIS A 12 -1.31 9.09 -2.40
C HIS A 12 -2.36 10.20 -2.56
N ASP A 13 -3.30 10.30 -1.62
CA ASP A 13 -4.37 11.29 -1.68
C ASP A 13 -3.80 12.73 -1.57
N PHE A 14 -2.77 12.94 -0.74
CA PHE A 14 -2.07 14.22 -0.62
C PHE A 14 -1.39 14.69 -1.93
N ILE A 15 -0.78 13.75 -2.68
CA ILE A 15 -0.13 14.03 -3.96
C ILE A 15 -1.18 14.41 -5.00
N LEU A 16 -2.28 13.65 -5.08
CA LEU A 16 -3.35 13.90 -6.04
C LEU A 16 -4.05 15.24 -5.83
N ASP A 17 -4.21 15.65 -4.57
CA ASP A 17 -4.80 16.95 -4.23
C ASP A 17 -3.90 18.14 -4.64
N ARG A 18 -2.58 17.92 -4.75
CA ARG A 18 -1.60 18.97 -5.09
C ARG A 18 -1.15 18.99 -6.55
N GLU A 19 -1.36 17.91 -7.29
CA GLU A 19 -0.87 17.76 -8.67
C GLU A 19 -2.05 17.80 -9.67
N PRO A 20 -2.47 19.01 -10.11
CA PRO A 20 -3.55 19.15 -11.07
C PRO A 20 -3.19 18.47 -12.40
N GLY A 21 -3.98 17.47 -12.78
CA GLY A 21 -3.78 16.67 -14.00
C GLY A 21 -3.43 15.21 -13.73
N VAL A 22 -3.00 14.87 -12.50
CA VAL A 22 -2.84 13.47 -12.08
C VAL A 22 -4.20 12.93 -11.66
N LYS A 23 -4.82 12.09 -12.50
CA LYS A 23 -6.07 11.41 -12.14
C LYS A 23 -5.76 10.14 -11.35
N GLY A 24 -5.94 10.21 -10.04
CA GLY A 24 -5.86 9.06 -9.15
C GLY A 24 -7.08 8.16 -9.24
N MET A 25 -7.21 7.39 -10.32
CA MET A 25 -8.11 6.25 -10.32
C MET A 25 -7.32 5.08 -9.77
N THR A 26 -7.52 4.69 -8.49
CA THR A 26 -7.33 3.32 -7.95
C THR A 26 -6.98 3.25 -6.44
N LYS A 27 -7.57 4.10 -5.57
CA LYS A 27 -7.40 3.96 -4.10
C LYS A 27 -7.63 2.53 -3.59
N GLY A 28 -8.74 1.90 -3.97
CA GLY A 28 -9.02 0.51 -3.59
C GLY A 28 -8.07 -0.53 -4.19
N ALA A 29 -7.52 -0.30 -5.39
CA ALA A 29 -6.54 -1.24 -5.97
C ALA A 29 -5.16 -1.10 -5.28
N LEU A 30 -4.80 0.12 -4.86
CA LEU A 30 -3.62 0.40 -4.06
C LEU A 30 -3.71 -0.27 -2.68
N GLU A 31 -4.82 -0.08 -1.97
CA GLU A 31 -5.10 -0.75 -0.68
C GLU A 31 -5.00 -2.28 -0.83
N GLY A 32 -5.64 -2.84 -1.85
CA GLY A 32 -5.59 -4.28 -2.10
C GLY A 32 -4.19 -4.79 -2.45
N ALA A 33 -3.37 -4.01 -3.17
CA ALA A 33 -1.99 -4.37 -3.47
C ALA A 33 -1.12 -4.37 -2.20
N LEU A 34 -1.28 -3.37 -1.33
CA LEU A 34 -0.57 -3.27 -0.06
C LEU A 34 -0.89 -4.45 0.86
N GLY A 35 -2.17 -4.81 1.00
CA GLY A 35 -2.60 -5.97 1.79
C GLY A 35 -2.00 -7.29 1.30
N ARG A 36 -1.88 -7.47 -0.02
CA ARG A 36 -1.21 -8.67 -0.60
C ARG A 36 0.29 -8.70 -0.30
N ILE A 37 0.98 -7.55 -0.36
CA ILE A 37 2.41 -7.45 -0.05
C ILE A 37 2.66 -7.78 1.42
N GLU A 38 1.87 -7.22 2.34
CA GLU A 38 2.00 -7.56 3.77
C GLU A 38 1.72 -9.05 4.03
N SER A 39 0.62 -9.58 3.50
CA SER A 39 0.25 -10.99 3.66
C SER A 39 1.37 -11.93 3.22
N ARG A 40 1.99 -11.65 2.06
CA ARG A 40 3.15 -12.41 1.56
C ARG A 40 4.34 -12.35 2.51
N ARG A 41 4.67 -11.17 3.03
CA ARG A 41 5.80 -11.01 3.97
C ARG A 41 5.57 -11.73 5.28
N HIS A 42 4.34 -11.72 5.80
CA HIS A 42 3.97 -12.48 6.98
C HIS A 42 4.14 -13.98 6.74
N TYR A 43 3.68 -14.48 5.59
CA TYR A 43 3.85 -15.89 5.21
C TYR A 43 5.32 -16.30 5.10
N GLU A 44 6.15 -15.53 4.38
CA GLU A 44 7.59 -15.80 4.21
C GLU A 44 8.34 -15.77 5.57
N LYS A 45 7.96 -14.86 6.46
CA LYS A 45 8.53 -14.79 7.82
C LYS A 45 8.14 -16.01 8.66
N SER A 46 6.90 -16.49 8.52
CA SER A 46 6.44 -17.71 9.20
C SER A 46 7.15 -18.97 8.68
N GLN A 47 7.43 -19.05 7.38
CA GLN A 47 8.14 -20.20 6.80
C GLN A 47 9.63 -20.26 7.20
N ARG A 48 10.29 -19.12 7.46
CA ARG A 48 11.68 -19.10 7.95
C ARG A 48 11.86 -19.51 9.42
N ARG A 49 10.76 -19.73 10.16
CA ARG A 49 10.77 -20.14 11.58
C ARG A 49 10.55 -21.64 11.77
N VAL A 50 10.35 -22.39 10.68
CA VAL A 50 10.26 -23.85 10.63
C VAL A 50 11.55 -24.39 10.04
#